data_AF-A0A4P6MHI4-F1
#
_entry.id   AF-A0A4P6MHI4-F1
#
_cell.length_a   1.000
_cell.length_b   1.000
_cell.length_c   1.000
_cell.angle_alpha   90.00
_cell.angle_beta   90.00
_cell.angle_gamma   90.00
#
_symmetry.space_group_name_H-M   'P 1'
#
loop_
_entity.id
_entity.type
_entity.pdbx_description
1 polymer ?
#
loop_
_entity_poly.entity_id
_entity_poly.type
_entity_poly.pdbx_seq_one_letter_code
_entity_poly.pdbx_strand_id
1 'polypeptide(L)'
;MFVKGLSTRHTAIGTFRYGVVYTVDEKDHRVRKHVLPLLEGKNPALEKLPKAQAEKERAQPEQFTPGITPPDADATAADLRSALAKAEAAQDEAETRADKAEAVAAEKTASANKALEQLDKAEALAQANGEKVTDLAERLAAAEKDSEAVAEAKATLEGHLAEAEAKIAALSADLDAARAKAAPADSDDGAKNAKG
;
A
#
# COMPACT_ATOMS: atom_id res chain seq x y z
N MET A 1 -39.20 48.31 -23.97
CA MET A 1 -40.05 47.15 -23.60
C MET A 1 -40.04 46.91 -22.10
N PHE A 2 -40.96 46.10 -21.58
CA PHE A 2 -40.95 45.63 -20.20
C PHE A 2 -40.58 44.15 -20.16
N VAL A 3 -39.69 43.78 -19.24
CA VAL A 3 -39.30 42.38 -19.02
C VAL A 3 -39.45 42.02 -17.55
N LYS A 4 -39.98 40.84 -17.27
CA LYS A 4 -40.09 40.29 -15.92
C LYS A 4 -39.02 39.23 -15.70
N GLY A 5 -38.33 39.29 -14.57
CA GLY A 5 -37.39 38.25 -14.17
C GLY A 5 -38.12 36.97 -13.75
N LEU A 6 -37.96 35.89 -14.52
CA LEU A 6 -38.40 34.54 -14.15
C LEU A 6 -37.34 33.77 -13.36
N SER A 7 -36.09 34.25 -13.37
CA SER A 7 -35.00 33.69 -12.57
C SER A 7 -33.98 34.78 -12.26
N THR A 8 -33.36 34.71 -11.09
CA THR A 8 -32.28 35.65 -10.75
C THR A 8 -31.07 35.36 -11.64
N ARG A 9 -30.59 36.39 -12.36
CA ARG A 9 -29.44 36.28 -13.27
C ARG A 9 -28.53 37.50 -13.14
N HIS A 10 -27.24 37.23 -12.96
CA HIS A 10 -26.19 38.22 -13.06
C HIS A 10 -25.73 38.32 -14.52
N THR A 11 -25.76 39.53 -15.05
CA THR A 11 -25.37 39.84 -16.42
C THR A 11 -24.37 40.98 -16.42
N ALA A 12 -23.69 41.20 -17.54
CA ALA A 12 -22.76 42.31 -17.69
C ALA A 12 -23.44 43.69 -17.54
N ILE A 13 -24.75 43.78 -17.73
CA ILE A 13 -25.51 45.03 -17.52
C ILE A 13 -25.95 45.19 -16.07
N GLY A 14 -26.13 44.10 -15.31
CA GLY A 14 -26.47 44.09 -13.89
C GLY A 14 -27.22 42.83 -13.46
N THR A 15 -27.94 42.90 -12.33
CA THR A 15 -28.66 41.73 -11.77
C THR A 15 -30.16 41.84 -11.99
N PHE A 16 -30.72 40.90 -12.77
CA PHE A 16 -32.17 40.72 -12.89
C PHE A 16 -32.65 39.86 -11.72
N ARG A 17 -33.59 40.36 -10.92
CA ARG A 17 -34.17 39.64 -9.78
C ARG A 17 -35.47 38.97 -10.18
N TYR A 18 -35.73 37.81 -9.56
CA TYR A 18 -37.00 37.08 -9.72
C TYR A 18 -38.20 37.97 -9.33
N GLY A 19 -39.25 37.96 -10.16
CA GLY A 19 -40.51 38.67 -9.92
C GLY A 19 -40.48 40.18 -10.17
N VAL A 20 -39.32 40.75 -10.51
CA VAL A 20 -39.19 42.20 -10.75
C VAL A 20 -39.39 42.52 -12.22
N VAL A 21 -40.15 43.59 -12.50
CA VAL A 21 -40.42 44.09 -13.85
C VAL A 21 -39.52 45.28 -14.16
N TYR A 22 -38.65 45.10 -15.14
CA TYR A 22 -37.68 46.10 -15.57
C TYR A 22 -38.15 46.83 -16.83
N THR A 23 -37.85 48.12 -16.91
CA THR A 23 -38.01 48.91 -18.14
C THR A 23 -36.71 48.86 -18.91
N VAL A 24 -36.78 48.39 -20.15
CA VAL A 24 -35.62 48.12 -20.99
C VAL A 24 -35.72 48.91 -22.28
N ASP A 25 -34.70 49.70 -22.61
CA ASP A 25 -34.64 50.39 -23.91
C ASP A 25 -34.11 49.43 -24.98
N GLU A 26 -34.96 49.12 -25.97
CA GLU A 26 -34.59 48.23 -27.09
C GLU A 26 -33.60 48.90 -28.05
N LYS A 27 -33.44 50.23 -28.00
CA LYS A 27 -32.51 50.98 -28.86
C LYS A 27 -31.06 50.90 -28.38
N ASP A 28 -30.81 50.52 -27.13
CA ASP A 28 -29.45 50.36 -26.60
C ASP A 28 -28.85 49.01 -27.05
N HIS A 29 -27.74 49.09 -27.80
CA HIS A 29 -27.02 47.92 -28.30
C HIS A 29 -26.50 47.00 -27.18
N ARG A 30 -26.07 47.54 -26.03
CA ARG A 30 -25.55 46.76 -24.90
C ARG A 30 -26.65 45.93 -24.26
N VAL A 31 -27.78 46.58 -24.04
CA VAL A 31 -29.01 45.94 -23.55
C VAL A 31 -29.44 44.85 -24.52
N ARG A 32 -29.50 45.15 -25.82
CA ARG A 32 -29.87 44.19 -26.86
C ARG A 32 -28.98 42.94 -26.83
N LYS A 33 -27.65 43.11 -26.76
CA LYS A 33 -26.67 42.00 -26.73
C LYS A 33 -26.83 41.08 -25.51
N HIS A 34 -27.17 41.62 -24.35
CA HIS A 34 -27.20 40.86 -23.09
C HIS A 34 -28.61 40.43 -22.65
N VAL A 35 -29.66 41.11 -23.10
CA VAL A 35 -31.06 40.83 -22.72
C VAL A 35 -31.73 39.88 -23.70
N LEU A 36 -31.47 39.98 -25.02
CA LEU A 36 -32.10 39.08 -26.01
C LEU A 36 -31.83 37.59 -25.74
N PRO A 37 -30.58 37.15 -25.44
CA PRO A 37 -30.32 35.75 -25.14
C PRO A 37 -31.03 35.23 -23.88
N LEU A 38 -31.53 36.13 -23.02
CA LEU A 38 -32.28 35.77 -21.82
C LEU A 38 -33.79 35.69 -22.06
N LEU A 39 -34.26 36.30 -23.15
CA LEU A 39 -35.63 36.18 -23.66
C LEU A 39 -35.77 35.00 -24.62
N GLU A 40 -34.71 34.66 -25.33
CA GLU A 40 -34.68 33.63 -26.37
C GLU A 40 -33.99 32.35 -25.84
N GLY A 41 -34.75 31.28 -25.63
CA GLY A 41 -34.20 30.00 -25.20
C GLY A 41 -35.26 28.99 -24.77
N LYS A 42 -34.86 27.72 -24.60
CA LYS A 42 -35.76 26.64 -24.12
C LYS A 42 -36.27 26.90 -22.70
N ASN A 43 -35.52 27.64 -21.89
CA ASN A 43 -35.86 28.10 -20.55
C ASN A 43 -35.51 29.59 -20.41
N PRO A 44 -36.37 30.52 -20.86
CA PRO A 44 -36.09 31.95 -20.82
C PRO A 44 -36.01 32.43 -19.36
N ALA A 45 -34.98 33.23 -19.05
CA ALA A 45 -34.81 33.82 -17.72
C ALA A 45 -35.62 35.12 -17.57
N LEU A 46 -36.04 35.71 -18.69
CA LEU A 46 -36.85 36.92 -18.76
C LEU A 46 -38.10 36.65 -19.59
N GLU A 47 -39.21 37.27 -19.22
CA GLU A 47 -40.46 37.23 -19.98
C GLU A 47 -40.82 38.63 -20.49
N LYS A 48 -41.18 38.76 -21.77
CA LYS A 48 -41.62 40.04 -22.34
C LYS A 48 -43.07 40.29 -21.94
N LEU A 49 -43.32 41.40 -21.24
CA LEU A 49 -44.66 41.78 -20.81
C LEU A 49 -45.23 42.92 -21.67
N PRO A 50 -46.53 42.86 -22.05
CA PRO A 50 -47.21 44.00 -22.62
C PRO A 50 -47.39 45.09 -21.56
N LYS A 51 -47.38 46.35 -21.99
CA LYS A 51 -47.43 47.53 -21.09
C LYS A 51 -48.58 47.46 -20.06
N ALA A 52 -49.75 47.03 -20.50
CA ALA A 52 -50.94 46.89 -19.64
C ALA A 52 -50.78 45.84 -18.52
N GLN A 53 -49.97 44.80 -18.73
CA GLN A 53 -49.70 43.75 -17.75
C GLN A 53 -48.54 44.13 -16.83
N ALA A 54 -47.52 44.79 -17.38
CA ALA A 54 -46.42 45.37 -16.60
C ALA A 54 -46.91 46.40 -15.57
N GLU A 55 -47.95 47.18 -15.88
CA GLU A 55 -48.57 48.13 -14.95
C GLU A 55 -49.39 47.46 -13.83
N LYS A 56 -50.01 46.31 -14.10
CA LYS A 56 -50.74 45.53 -13.08
C LYS A 56 -49.82 44.80 -12.11
N GLU A 57 -48.65 44.36 -12.58
CA GLU A 57 -47.65 43.65 -11.78
C GLU A 57 -46.62 44.59 -11.12
N ARG A 58 -46.75 45.92 -11.30
CA ARG A 58 -45.82 46.93 -10.78
C ARG A 58 -46.24 47.43 -9.39
N ALA A 59 -45.39 47.19 -8.38
CA ALA A 59 -45.41 48.01 -7.16
C ALA A 59 -44.51 49.26 -7.30
N GLN A 60 -43.33 49.16 -7.92
CA GLN A 60 -42.46 50.29 -8.27
C GLN A 60 -41.55 49.89 -9.44
N PRO A 61 -41.54 50.60 -10.58
CA PRO A 61 -40.55 50.33 -11.61
C PRO A 61 -39.19 50.89 -11.27
N GLU A 62 -38.23 50.01 -10.96
CA GLU A 62 -36.83 50.36 -11.05
C GLU A 62 -36.46 50.53 -12.53
N GLN A 63 -36.24 51.78 -12.93
CA GLN A 63 -35.69 52.09 -14.25
C GLN A 63 -34.23 51.62 -14.27
N PHE A 64 -33.89 50.79 -15.26
CA PHE A 64 -32.52 50.36 -15.46
C PHE A 64 -31.74 51.46 -16.18
N THR A 65 -31.26 52.46 -15.43
CA THR A 65 -30.20 53.34 -15.92
C THR A 65 -28.87 52.69 -15.58
N PRO A 66 -27.99 52.40 -16.56
CA PRO A 66 -26.65 51.91 -16.27
C PRO A 66 -25.91 52.99 -15.48
N GLY A 67 -25.85 52.82 -14.16
CA GLY A 67 -24.95 53.59 -13.32
C GLY A 67 -23.54 53.17 -13.68
N ILE A 68 -22.81 54.03 -14.39
CA ILE A 68 -21.36 54.00 -14.29
C ILE A 68 -21.07 54.50 -12.88
N THR A 69 -21.08 53.60 -11.89
CA THR A 69 -20.33 53.87 -10.67
C THR A 69 -18.88 54.01 -11.12
N PRO A 70 -18.26 55.18 -10.96
CA PRO A 70 -16.81 55.25 -11.05
C PRO A 70 -16.25 54.15 -10.13
N PRO A 71 -15.14 53.49 -10.49
CA PRO A 71 -14.45 52.67 -9.49
C PRO A 71 -14.26 53.55 -8.25
N ASP A 72 -14.70 53.08 -7.08
CA ASP A 72 -14.48 53.77 -5.81
C ASP A 72 -12.97 54.09 -5.71
N ALA A 73 -12.62 55.30 -6.08
CA ALA A 73 -11.24 55.79 -6.15
C ALA A 73 -10.82 56.43 -4.82
N ASP A 74 -11.57 56.19 -3.76
CA ASP A 74 -11.39 56.80 -2.44
C ASP A 74 -10.73 55.85 -1.44
N ALA A 75 -9.87 54.93 -1.91
CA ALA A 75 -8.85 54.38 -1.03
C ALA A 75 -7.86 55.51 -0.74
N THR A 76 -7.86 56.01 0.49
CA THR A 76 -6.93 57.09 0.85
C THR A 76 -5.49 56.57 0.75
N ALA A 77 -4.53 57.47 0.56
CA ALA A 77 -3.11 57.08 0.58
C ALA A 77 -2.71 56.38 1.89
N ALA A 78 -3.44 56.59 2.98
CA ALA A 78 -3.27 55.86 4.24
C ALA A 78 -3.76 54.41 4.16
N ASP A 79 -4.90 54.15 3.49
CA ASP A 79 -5.44 52.80 3.30
C ASP A 79 -4.52 51.94 2.42
N LEU A 80 -3.95 52.53 1.36
CA LEU A 80 -2.99 51.85 0.49
C LEU A 80 -1.69 51.51 1.21
N ARG A 81 -1.18 52.40 2.08
CA ARG A 81 0.01 52.11 2.91
C ARG A 81 -0.26 51.02 3.94
N SER A 82 -1.45 51.02 4.55
CA SER A 82 -1.83 49.96 5.48
C SER A 82 -1.99 48.62 4.77
N ALA A 83 -2.57 48.61 3.57
CA ALA A 83 -2.69 47.41 2.74
C ALA A 83 -1.31 46.88 2.31
N LEU A 84 -0.39 47.77 1.92
CA LEU A 84 0.98 47.41 1.56
C LEU A 84 1.73 46.79 2.74
N ALA A 85 1.69 47.42 3.92
CA ALA A 85 2.35 46.88 5.12
C ALA A 85 1.78 45.51 5.54
N LYS A 86 0.46 45.28 5.36
CA LYS A 86 -0.14 43.96 5.59
C LYS A 86 0.30 42.93 4.55
N ALA A 87 0.46 43.32 3.29
CA ALA A 87 0.94 42.44 2.23
C ALA A 87 2.41 42.06 2.44
N GLU A 88 3.27 43.00 2.83
CA GLU A 88 4.67 42.75 3.19
C GLU A 88 4.76 41.78 4.38
N ALA A 89 4.00 42.03 5.46
CA ALA A 89 3.98 41.12 6.61
C ALA A 89 3.47 39.70 6.24
N ALA A 90 2.47 39.61 5.37
CA ALA A 90 1.97 38.33 4.88
C ALA A 90 3.00 37.60 3.99
N GLN A 91 3.79 38.35 3.21
CA GLN A 91 4.89 37.82 2.41
C GLN A 91 6.00 37.26 3.31
N ASP A 92 6.45 38.01 4.32
CA ASP A 92 7.47 37.56 5.27
C ASP A 92 7.02 36.29 6.03
N GLU A 93 5.75 36.24 6.44
CA GLU A 93 5.17 35.03 7.05
C GLU A 93 5.14 33.85 6.08
N ALA A 94 4.80 34.08 4.81
CA ALA A 94 4.77 33.04 3.79
C ALA A 94 6.18 32.50 3.49
N GLU A 95 7.19 33.37 3.40
CA GLU A 95 8.58 33.00 3.19
C GLU A 95 9.12 32.18 4.37
N THR A 96 8.86 32.65 5.60
CA THR A 96 9.19 31.89 6.82
C THR A 96 8.52 30.51 6.87
N ARG A 97 7.28 30.40 6.37
CA ARG A 97 6.58 29.10 6.27
C ARG A 97 7.17 28.21 5.18
N ALA A 98 7.60 28.79 4.06
CA ALA A 98 8.25 28.06 2.98
C ALA A 98 9.58 27.47 3.45
N ASP A 99 10.42 28.25 4.12
CA ASP A 99 11.70 27.79 4.67
C ASP A 99 11.52 26.63 5.67
N LYS A 100 10.52 26.74 6.56
CA LYS A 100 10.18 25.66 7.50
C LYS A 100 9.68 24.41 6.78
N ALA A 101 8.85 24.58 5.76
CA ALA A 101 8.34 23.46 4.97
C ALA A 101 9.46 22.74 4.22
N GLU A 102 10.42 23.48 3.67
CA GLU A 102 11.60 22.93 3.00
C GLU A 102 12.50 22.15 3.98
N ALA A 103 12.76 22.71 5.18
CA ALA A 103 13.52 22.02 6.22
C ALA A 103 12.85 20.70 6.64
N VAL A 104 11.52 20.70 6.82
CA VAL A 104 10.76 19.49 7.16
C VAL A 104 10.78 18.48 5.99
N ALA A 105 10.70 18.95 4.75
CA ALA A 105 10.77 18.08 3.57
C ALA A 105 12.16 17.43 3.44
N ALA A 106 13.23 18.19 3.68
CA ALA A 106 14.59 17.68 3.70
C ALA A 106 14.80 16.63 4.80
N GLU A 107 14.30 16.89 6.01
CA GLU A 107 14.36 15.92 7.13
C GLU A 107 13.60 14.63 6.81
N LYS A 108 12.38 14.73 6.26
CA LYS A 108 11.60 13.56 5.84
C LYS A 108 12.30 12.77 4.75
N THR A 109 12.93 13.43 3.80
CA THR A 109 13.70 12.77 2.73
C THR A 109 14.91 12.04 3.30
N ALA A 110 15.65 12.67 4.23
CA ALA A 110 16.77 12.03 4.92
C ALA A 110 16.32 10.82 5.75
N SER A 111 15.18 10.92 6.44
CA SER A 111 14.59 9.81 7.19
C SER A 111 14.16 8.65 6.28
N ALA A 112 13.52 8.95 5.14
CA ALA A 112 13.13 7.96 4.15
C ALA A 112 14.34 7.23 3.57
N ASN A 113 15.41 7.95 3.24
CA ASN A 113 16.66 7.34 2.74
C ASN A 113 17.29 6.41 3.77
N LYS A 114 17.32 6.79 5.06
CA LYS A 114 17.78 5.90 6.14
C LYS A 114 16.93 4.64 6.28
N ALA A 115 15.61 4.77 6.13
CA ALA A 115 14.70 3.62 6.18
C ALA A 115 14.94 2.66 4.99
N LEU A 116 15.18 3.20 3.79
CA LEU A 116 15.55 2.39 2.62
C LEU A 116 16.87 1.65 2.84
N GLU A 117 17.91 2.32 3.35
CA GLU A 117 19.18 1.65 3.67
C GLU A 117 19.02 0.53 4.72
N GLN A 118 18.11 0.68 5.68
CA GLN A 118 17.82 -0.37 6.66
C GLN A 118 17.08 -1.55 6.02
N LEU A 119 16.18 -1.28 5.08
CA LEU A 119 15.45 -2.30 4.34
C LEU A 119 16.40 -3.13 3.45
N ASP A 120 17.29 -2.47 2.71
CA ASP A 120 18.31 -3.14 1.89
C ASP A 120 19.20 -4.06 2.74
N LYS A 121 19.61 -3.61 3.93
CA LYS A 121 20.40 -4.42 4.88
C LYS A 121 19.60 -5.63 5.39
N ALA A 122 18.31 -5.44 5.69
CA ALA A 122 17.46 -6.52 6.16
C ALA A 122 17.24 -7.58 5.06
N GLU A 123 17.04 -7.16 3.81
CA GLU A 123 16.92 -8.06 2.66
C GLU A 123 18.20 -8.86 2.42
N ALA A 124 19.37 -8.21 2.47
CA ALA A 124 20.66 -8.90 2.34
C ALA A 124 20.86 -9.94 3.45
N LEU A 125 20.48 -9.63 4.69
CA LEU A 125 20.53 -10.58 5.80
C LEU A 125 19.55 -11.73 5.62
N ALA A 126 18.34 -11.47 5.12
CA ALA A 126 17.35 -12.50 4.85
C ALA A 126 17.82 -13.47 3.76
N GLN A 127 18.43 -12.97 2.68
CA GLN A 127 19.03 -13.79 1.62
C GLN A 127 20.17 -14.66 2.17
N ALA A 128 21.11 -14.06 2.90
CA ALA A 128 22.23 -14.79 3.50
C ALA A 128 21.77 -15.86 4.50
N ASN A 129 20.71 -15.60 5.26
CA ASN A 129 20.12 -16.59 6.15
C ASN A 129 19.36 -17.68 5.40
N GLY A 130 18.70 -17.35 4.29
CA GLY A 130 18.08 -18.32 3.39
C GLY A 130 19.09 -19.34 2.86
N GLU A 131 20.24 -18.86 2.37
CA GLU A 131 21.34 -19.71 1.89
C GLU A 131 21.90 -20.62 2.99
N LYS A 132 22.04 -20.12 4.22
CA LYS A 132 22.48 -20.93 5.36
C LYS A 132 21.47 -22.01 5.72
N VAL A 133 20.17 -21.71 5.66
CA VAL A 133 19.12 -22.69 5.95
C VAL A 133 19.13 -23.79 4.89
N THR A 134 19.33 -23.46 3.61
CA THR A 134 19.46 -24.47 2.55
C THR A 134 20.70 -25.34 2.74
N ASP A 135 21.88 -24.77 3.05
CA ASP A 135 23.10 -25.54 3.35
C ASP A 135 22.90 -26.49 4.54
N LEU A 136 22.30 -26.00 5.63
CA LEU A 136 22.03 -26.83 6.80
C LEU A 136 21.03 -27.96 6.50
N ALA A 137 20.02 -27.70 5.67
CA ALA A 137 19.05 -28.72 5.26
C ALA A 137 19.72 -29.83 4.42
N GLU A 138 20.59 -29.46 3.48
CA GLU A 138 21.35 -30.43 2.67
C GLU A 138 22.29 -31.28 3.54
N ARG A 139 22.99 -30.65 4.48
CA ARG A 139 23.87 -31.36 5.42
C ARG A 139 23.10 -32.30 6.35
N LEU A 140 21.91 -31.91 6.79
CA LEU A 140 21.05 -32.77 7.60
C LEU A 140 20.58 -33.99 6.80
N ALA A 141 20.11 -33.79 5.57
CA ALA A 141 19.70 -34.89 4.70
C ALA A 141 20.84 -35.87 4.39
N ALA A 142 22.06 -35.35 4.18
CA ALA A 142 23.26 -36.18 4.01
C ALA A 142 23.57 -36.99 5.28
N ALA A 143 23.52 -36.36 6.46
CA ALA A 143 23.75 -37.03 7.73
C ALA A 143 22.70 -38.10 8.05
N GLU A 144 21.43 -37.87 7.70
CA GLU A 144 20.36 -38.87 7.83
C GLU A 144 20.64 -40.09 6.96
N LYS A 145 21.01 -39.87 5.69
CA LYS A 145 21.38 -40.96 4.78
C LYS A 145 22.61 -41.74 5.26
N ASP A 146 23.62 -41.05 5.77
CA ASP A 146 24.80 -41.70 6.34
C ASP A 146 24.43 -42.54 7.58
N SER A 147 23.52 -42.04 8.42
CA SER A 147 23.00 -42.78 9.57
C SER A 147 22.24 -44.05 9.16
N GLU A 148 21.44 -43.99 8.09
CA GLU A 148 20.77 -45.17 7.53
C GLU A 148 21.78 -46.20 7.02
N ALA A 149 22.79 -45.77 6.26
CA ALA A 149 23.84 -46.65 5.76
C ALA A 149 24.63 -47.32 6.90
N VAL A 150 24.92 -46.59 7.98
CA VAL A 150 25.55 -47.16 9.19
C VAL A 150 24.66 -48.19 9.87
N ALA A 151 23.35 -47.94 9.94
CA ALA A 151 22.39 -48.90 10.50
C ALA A 151 22.32 -50.20 9.69
N GLU A 152 22.30 -50.11 8.35
CA GLU A 152 22.33 -51.27 7.46
C GLU A 152 23.65 -52.05 7.56
N ALA A 153 24.79 -51.35 7.58
CA ALA A 153 26.09 -51.97 7.77
C ALA A 153 26.18 -52.70 9.11
N LYS A 154 25.64 -52.09 10.18
CA LYS A 154 25.58 -52.70 11.50
C LYS A 154 24.73 -53.98 11.48
N ALA A 155 23.53 -53.93 10.90
CA ALA A 155 22.66 -55.11 10.79
C ALA A 155 23.33 -56.26 10.01
N THR A 156 24.06 -55.93 8.95
CA THR A 156 24.83 -56.90 8.16
C THR A 156 25.94 -57.55 8.99
N LEU A 157 26.70 -56.75 9.74
CA LEU A 157 27.76 -57.26 10.61
C LEU A 157 27.22 -58.13 11.76
N GLU A 158 26.09 -57.75 12.35
CA GLU A 158 25.41 -58.57 13.37
C GLU A 158 24.97 -59.92 12.78
N GLY A 159 24.49 -59.95 11.53
CA GLY A 159 24.19 -61.20 10.82
C GLY A 159 25.43 -62.08 10.60
N HIS A 160 26.54 -61.49 10.14
CA HIS A 160 27.81 -62.22 9.98
C HIS A 160 28.36 -62.75 11.30
N LEU A 161 28.24 -61.98 12.39
CA LEU A 161 28.66 -62.41 13.71
C LEU A 161 27.87 -63.63 14.18
N ALA A 162 26.54 -63.60 14.04
CA ALA A 162 25.68 -64.74 14.39
C ALA A 162 26.02 -66.00 13.57
N GLU A 163 26.31 -65.85 12.27
CA GLU A 163 26.73 -66.97 11.41
C GLU A 163 28.10 -67.53 11.86
N ALA A 164 29.05 -66.67 12.21
CA ALA A 164 30.35 -67.08 12.72
C ALA A 164 30.23 -67.82 14.07
N GLU A 165 29.40 -67.32 14.98
CA GLU A 165 29.11 -67.97 16.27
C GLU A 165 28.48 -69.36 16.06
N ALA A 166 27.53 -69.49 15.13
CA ALA A 166 26.93 -70.78 14.79
C ALA A 166 27.96 -71.78 14.22
N LYS A 167 28.87 -71.31 13.35
CA LYS A 167 29.96 -72.15 12.80
C LYS A 167 30.93 -72.60 13.88
N ILE A 168 31.31 -71.71 14.80
CA ILE A 168 32.18 -72.04 15.94
C ILE A 168 31.51 -73.09 16.82
N ALA A 169 30.22 -72.94 17.14
CA ALA A 169 29.47 -73.91 17.93
C ALA A 169 29.41 -75.29 17.25
N ALA A 170 29.16 -75.33 15.93
CA ALA A 170 29.16 -76.57 15.16
C ALA A 170 30.54 -77.25 15.16
N LEU A 171 31.61 -76.50 14.88
CA LEU A 171 32.99 -77.02 14.91
C LEU A 171 33.40 -77.51 16.30
N SER A 172 32.97 -76.83 17.36
CA SER A 172 33.20 -77.28 18.73
C SER A 172 32.52 -78.61 19.01
N ALA A 173 31.25 -78.77 18.59
CA ALA A 173 30.52 -80.02 18.73
C ALA A 173 31.18 -81.17 17.94
N ASP A 174 31.64 -80.89 16.72
CA ASP A 174 32.37 -81.86 15.90
C ASP A 174 33.70 -82.29 16.55
N LEU A 175 34.44 -81.35 17.13
CA LEU A 175 35.68 -81.63 17.88
C LEU A 175 35.41 -82.49 19.12
N ASP A 176 34.37 -82.19 19.89
CA ASP A 176 33.99 -82.97 21.06
C ASP A 176 33.56 -84.39 20.67
N ALA A 177 32.79 -84.53 19.58
CA ALA A 177 32.42 -85.83 19.03
C ALA A 177 33.64 -86.63 18.54
N ALA A 178 34.60 -85.97 17.89
CA ALA A 178 35.85 -86.60 17.45
C ALA A 178 36.71 -87.06 18.64
N ARG A 179 36.82 -86.25 19.69
CA ARG A 179 37.50 -86.61 20.94
C ARG A 179 36.85 -87.80 21.63
N ALA A 180 35.52 -87.84 21.71
CA ALA A 180 34.79 -88.97 22.28
C ALA A 180 35.04 -90.28 21.52
N LYS A 181 35.19 -90.24 20.19
CA LYS A 181 35.54 -91.40 19.36
C LYS A 181 37.00 -91.83 19.48
N ALA A 182 37.91 -90.89 19.73
CA ALA A 182 39.35 -91.14 19.84
C ALA A 182 39.78 -91.56 21.25
N ALA A 183 38.91 -91.44 22.26
CA ALA A 183 39.16 -91.98 23.59
C ALA A 183 39.37 -93.50 23.46
N PRO A 184 40.52 -94.05 23.90
CA PRO A 184 40.74 -95.49 23.85
C PRO A 184 39.64 -96.16 24.67
N ALA A 185 39.01 -97.19 24.09
CA ALA A 185 38.32 -98.17 24.89
C ALA A 185 39.38 -98.76 25.81
N ASP A 186 39.48 -98.26 27.04
CA ASP A 186 40.29 -98.87 28.06
C ASP A 186 39.80 -100.31 28.14
N SER A 187 40.65 -101.17 27.59
CA SER A 187 40.45 -102.58 27.46
C SER A 187 40.29 -103.13 28.87
N ASP A 188 39.05 -103.49 29.18
CA ASP A 188 38.64 -104.44 30.21
C ASP A 188 39.20 -105.84 29.85
N ASP A 189 40.53 -105.93 29.74
CA ASP A 189 41.26 -107.16 29.45
C ASP A 189 42.37 -107.31 30.51
N GLY A 190 41.92 -107.40 31.76
CA GLY A 190 42.77 -107.53 32.94
C GLY A 190 42.13 -108.24 34.12
N ALA A 191 41.01 -108.96 33.92
CA ALA A 191 40.41 -109.81 34.93
C ALA A 191 40.42 -111.27 34.46
N LYS A 192 41.46 -112.01 34.84
CA LYS A 192 41.48 -113.46 35.20
C LYS A 192 42.90 -114.02 35.03
N ASN A 193 43.69 -114.06 36.10
CA ASN A 193 44.49 -115.23 36.52
C ASN A 193 45.43 -114.89 37.67
N ALA A 194 45.10 -115.35 38.87
CA ALA A 194 46.04 -115.90 39.85
C ALA A 194 45.28 -116.46 41.06
N LYS A 195 44.68 -117.65 40.88
CA LYS A 195 44.53 -118.64 41.96
C LYS A 195 45.66 -119.64 41.76
N GLY A 196 46.49 -119.86 42.77
CA GLY A 196 47.60 -120.80 42.77
C GLY A 196 48.56 -120.47 43.89
#